data_AF-A0A349JP01-F1
#
_entry.id   AF-A0A349JP01-F1
#
_cell.length_a   1.000
_cell.length_b   1.000
_cell.length_c   1.000
_cell.angle_alpha   90.00
_cell.angle_beta   90.00
_cell.angle_gamma   90.00
#
_symmetry.space_group_name_H-M   'P 1'
#
loop_
_entity.id
_entity.type
_entity.pdbx_description
1 polymer ?
#
loop_
_entity_poly.entity_id
_entity_poly.type
_entity_poly.pdbx_seq_one_letter_code
_entity_poly.pdbx_strand_id
1 'polypeptide(L)'
;MSENEEFTPSDIDESAEDLTENSTQTDAEELVEVIAEFERYRERLVSETIAAAQKAKLPQKAALAKIEPELAQIDAGLESLRTQLAAITTNN
;
A
#
# COMPACT_ATOMS: atom_id res chain seq x y z
N MET A 1 38.16 13.24 -51.54
CA MET A 1 37.25 12.08 -51.58
C MET A 1 37.38 11.45 -50.20
N SER A 2 36.71 11.90 -49.13
CA SER A 2 35.27 12.08 -48.91
C SER A 2 34.49 10.85 -49.33
N GLU A 3 34.43 9.88 -48.42
CA GLU A 3 33.27 9.02 -48.22
C GLU A 3 33.11 8.90 -46.70
N ASN A 4 32.18 9.72 -46.20
CA ASN A 4 31.57 9.55 -44.90
C ASN A 4 30.66 8.33 -45.03
N GLU A 5 30.98 7.23 -44.37
CA GLU A 5 29.97 6.21 -44.10
C GLU A 5 29.17 6.66 -42.88
N GLU A 6 27.91 6.95 -43.13
CA GLU A 6 26.90 7.34 -42.15
C GLU A 6 26.81 6.28 -41.06
N PHE A 7 27.26 6.64 -39.84
CA PHE A 7 26.84 5.95 -38.64
C PHE A 7 25.38 6.32 -38.40
N THR A 8 24.45 5.50 -38.88
CA THR A 8 23.04 5.59 -38.53
C THR A 8 22.89 5.25 -37.05
N PRO A 9 22.45 6.18 -36.18
CA PRO A 9 22.10 5.84 -34.82
C PRO A 9 20.68 5.25 -34.86
N SER A 10 20.55 4.02 -35.34
CA SER A 10 19.29 3.27 -35.23
C SER A 10 19.19 2.46 -33.94
N ASP A 11 20.17 2.57 -33.05
CA ASP A 11 20.08 2.05 -31.68
C ASP A 11 19.38 3.07 -30.77
N ILE A 12 18.16 3.47 -31.12
CA ILE A 12 17.20 3.83 -30.08
C ILE A 12 16.53 2.52 -29.74
N ASP A 13 17.13 1.85 -28.75
CA ASP A 13 16.52 0.80 -27.96
C ASP A 13 15.21 1.34 -27.37
N GLU A 14 14.13 1.25 -28.16
CA GLU A 14 12.74 1.55 -27.79
C GLU A 14 12.18 0.41 -26.91
N SER A 15 13.00 -0.08 -25.97
CA SER A 15 12.65 -1.12 -24.99
C SER A 15 12.76 -0.62 -23.55
N ALA A 16 13.04 0.68 -23.35
CA ALA A 16 13.29 1.26 -22.02
C ALA A 16 12.03 1.86 -21.35
N GLU A 17 10.91 2.00 -22.06
CA GLU A 17 9.68 2.62 -21.50
C GLU A 17 8.73 1.60 -20.82
N ASP A 18 8.90 0.30 -21.07
CA ASP A 18 8.02 -0.77 -20.52
C ASP A 18 8.33 -1.15 -19.05
N LEU A 19 9.57 -0.90 -18.60
CA LEU A 19 10.01 -1.30 -17.25
C LEU A 19 9.50 -0.36 -16.15
N THR A 20 9.17 0.89 -16.48
CA THR A 20 8.72 1.88 -15.50
C THR A 20 7.23 1.77 -15.20
N GLU A 21 6.38 1.53 -16.21
CA GLU A 21 4.93 1.38 -16.02
C GLU A 21 4.58 0.06 -15.31
N ASN A 22 5.27 -1.04 -15.64
CA ASN A 22 5.02 -2.31 -14.96
C ASN A 22 5.47 -2.31 -13.49
N SER A 23 6.50 -1.52 -13.15
CA SER A 23 6.96 -1.36 -11.76
C SER A 23 5.97 -0.53 -10.93
N THR A 24 5.49 0.60 -11.45
CA THR A 24 4.54 1.46 -10.72
C THR A 24 3.18 0.79 -10.53
N GLN A 25 2.76 0.00 -11.52
CA GLN A 25 1.56 -0.82 -11.42
C GLN A 25 1.70 -1.87 -10.31
N THR A 26 2.80 -2.64 -10.31
CA THR A 26 3.10 -3.64 -9.27
C THR A 26 3.13 -2.99 -7.87
N ASP A 27 3.75 -1.82 -7.73
CA ASP A 27 3.81 -1.08 -6.47
C ASP A 27 2.40 -0.66 -5.96
N ALA A 28 1.50 -0.28 -6.88
CA ALA A 28 0.13 0.08 -6.53
C ALA A 28 -0.68 -1.14 -6.06
N GLU A 29 -0.51 -2.29 -6.70
CA GLU A 29 -1.18 -3.54 -6.33
C GLU A 29 -0.69 -4.07 -4.97
N GLU A 30 0.61 -4.00 -4.70
CA GLU A 30 1.18 -4.34 -3.40
C GLU A 30 0.61 -3.44 -2.29
N LEU A 31 0.51 -2.13 -2.51
CA LEU A 31 -0.11 -1.21 -1.55
C LEU A 31 -1.58 -1.53 -1.28
N VAL A 32 -2.34 -1.90 -2.32
CA VAL A 32 -3.74 -2.31 -2.16
C VAL A 32 -3.87 -3.57 -1.29
N GLU A 33 -3.01 -4.56 -1.51
CA GLU A 33 -3.00 -5.80 -0.71
C GLU A 33 -2.64 -5.51 0.75
N VAL A 34 -1.60 -4.71 0.99
CA VAL A 34 -1.18 -4.31 2.34
C VAL A 34 -2.29 -3.54 3.05
N ILE A 35 -2.93 -2.56 2.39
CA ILE A 35 -4.07 -1.82 2.95
C ILE A 35 -5.18 -2.80 3.36
N ALA A 36 -5.54 -3.74 2.50
CA ALA A 36 -6.58 -4.73 2.78
C ALA A 36 -6.21 -5.64 3.96
N GLU A 37 -4.94 -6.02 4.11
CA GLU A 37 -4.47 -6.79 5.25
C GLU A 37 -4.58 -6.01 6.57
N PHE A 38 -4.17 -4.74 6.58
CA PHE A 38 -4.28 -3.88 7.76
C PHE A 38 -5.75 -3.64 8.17
N GLU A 39 -6.65 -3.47 7.22
CA GLU A 39 -8.09 -3.35 7.49
C GLU A 39 -8.65 -4.63 8.14
N ARG A 40 -8.34 -5.80 7.57
CA ARG A 40 -8.73 -7.09 8.15
C ARG A 40 -8.13 -7.29 9.55
N TYR A 41 -6.87 -6.90 9.73
CA TYR A 41 -6.22 -6.99 11.03
C TYR A 41 -6.91 -6.13 12.08
N ARG A 42 -7.25 -4.88 11.73
CA ARG A 42 -8.00 -3.97 12.59
C ARG A 42 -9.34 -4.55 13.02
N GLU A 43 -10.11 -5.09 12.08
CA GLU A 43 -11.40 -5.73 12.37
C GLU A 43 -11.24 -6.94 13.29
N ARG A 44 -10.25 -7.80 13.02
CA ARG A 44 -9.92 -8.94 13.86
C ARG A 44 -9.55 -8.52 15.28
N LEU A 45 -8.71 -7.50 15.43
CA LEU A 45 -8.29 -6.98 16.74
C LEU A 45 -9.49 -6.51 17.56
N VAL A 46 -10.42 -5.77 16.95
CA VAL A 46 -11.67 -5.34 17.59
C VAL A 46 -12.52 -6.54 17.98
N SER A 47 -12.73 -7.48 17.07
CA SER A 47 -13.55 -8.68 17.29
C SER A 47 -13.00 -9.55 18.41
N GLU A 48 -11.71 -9.86 18.39
CA GLU A 48 -11.02 -10.64 19.42
C GLU A 48 -11.07 -9.94 20.78
N THR A 49 -10.88 -8.62 20.81
CA THR A 49 -10.97 -7.83 22.04
C THR A 49 -12.38 -7.86 22.63
N ILE A 50 -13.43 -7.76 21.80
CA ILE A 50 -14.82 -7.88 22.25
C ILE A 50 -15.09 -9.29 22.78
N ALA A 51 -14.65 -10.33 22.07
CA ALA A 51 -14.83 -11.71 22.49
C ALA A 51 -14.11 -12.00 23.83
N ALA A 52 -12.89 -11.48 23.99
CA ALA A 52 -12.14 -11.58 25.25
C ALA A 52 -12.83 -10.81 26.38
N ALA A 53 -13.35 -9.61 26.11
CA ALA A 53 -14.08 -8.81 27.08
C ALA A 53 -15.34 -9.53 27.57
N GLN A 54 -16.11 -10.14 26.66
CA GLN A 54 -17.29 -10.93 26.99
C GLN A 54 -16.95 -12.12 27.91
N LYS A 55 -15.90 -12.87 27.57
CA LYS A 55 -15.41 -14.00 28.40
C LYS A 55 -14.97 -13.51 29.79
N ALA A 56 -14.36 -12.34 29.87
CA ALA A 56 -13.91 -11.71 31.11
C ALA A 56 -15.02 -10.96 31.87
N LYS A 57 -16.27 -10.93 31.36
CA LYS A 57 -17.39 -10.13 31.89
C LYS A 57 -17.04 -8.64 32.03
N LEU A 58 -16.16 -8.14 31.17
CA LEU A 58 -15.66 -6.78 31.17
C LEU A 58 -16.53 -5.94 30.21
N PRO A 59 -16.93 -4.71 30.59
CA PRO A 59 -17.71 -3.88 29.69
C PRO A 59 -16.92 -3.56 28.42
N GLN A 60 -17.56 -3.72 27.26
CA GLN A 60 -16.94 -3.53 25.94
C GLN A 60 -16.19 -2.21 25.82
N LYS A 61 -16.78 -1.10 26.29
CA LYS A 61 -16.16 0.23 26.28
C LYS A 61 -14.79 0.25 26.97
N ALA A 62 -14.66 -0.42 28.12
CA ALA A 62 -13.41 -0.46 28.86
C ALA A 62 -12.37 -1.39 28.23
N ALA A 63 -12.80 -2.41 27.47
CA ALA A 63 -11.89 -3.24 26.69
C ALA A 63 -11.39 -2.51 25.44
N LEU A 64 -12.29 -1.84 24.70
CA LEU A 64 -11.93 -1.06 23.52
C LEU A 64 -10.99 0.11 23.85
N ALA A 65 -11.20 0.79 24.98
CA ALA A 65 -10.30 1.86 25.44
C ALA A 65 -8.84 1.39 25.64
N LYS A 66 -8.61 0.08 25.86
CA LYS A 66 -7.25 -0.47 25.98
C LYS A 66 -6.53 -0.63 24.65
N ILE A 67 -7.28 -0.88 23.58
CA ILE A 67 -6.74 -1.06 22.22
C ILE A 67 -6.87 0.19 21.36
N GLU A 68 -7.59 1.22 21.82
CA GLU A 68 -7.74 2.50 21.12
C GLU A 68 -6.41 3.10 20.64
N PRO A 69 -5.31 3.11 21.42
CA PRO A 69 -4.02 3.61 20.94
C PRO A 69 -3.46 2.81 19.75
N GLU A 70 -3.65 1.49 19.76
CA GLU A 70 -3.19 0.60 18.68
C GLU A 70 -4.05 0.78 17.43
N LEU A 71 -5.38 0.89 17.60
CA LEU A 71 -6.29 1.23 16.50
C LEU A 71 -5.94 2.57 15.86
N ALA A 72 -5.61 3.59 16.66
CA ALA A 72 -5.20 4.89 16.15
C ALA A 72 -3.89 4.82 15.33
N GLN A 73 -2.93 3.97 15.74
CA GLN A 73 -1.70 3.74 14.98
C GLN A 73 -1.98 3.05 13.65
N ILE A 74 -2.84 2.02 13.65
CA ILE A 74 -3.27 1.33 12.43
C ILE A 74 -3.99 2.30 11.49
N ASP A 75 -4.89 3.14 12.02
CA ASP A 75 -5.64 4.12 11.25
C ASP A 75 -4.73 5.18 10.60
N ALA A 76 -3.74 5.69 11.34
CA ALA A 76 -2.75 6.61 10.80
C ALA A 76 -1.87 5.94 9.71
N GLY A 77 -1.48 4.68 9.92
CA GLY A 77 -0.75 3.90 8.91
C GLY A 77 -1.55 3.69 7.63
N LEU A 78 -2.84 3.32 7.77
CA LEU A 78 -3.77 3.17 6.64
C LEU A 78 -3.94 4.47 5.86
N GLU A 79 -4.05 5.62 6.54
CA GLU A 79 -4.12 6.93 5.88
C GLU A 79 -2.84 7.25 5.08
N SER A 80 -1.67 6.95 5.65
CA SER A 80 -0.40 7.13 4.96
C SER A 80 -0.27 6.23 3.72
N LEU A 81 -0.67 4.96 3.82
CA LEU A 81 -0.64 4.02 2.69
C LEU A 81 -1.61 4.42 1.58
N ARG A 82 -2.83 4.85 1.94
CA ARG A 82 -3.80 5.36 0.96
C ARG A 82 -3.31 6.63 0.27
N THR A 83 -2.62 7.51 1.00
CA THR A 83 -1.99 8.71 0.42
C THR A 83 -0.90 8.34 -0.60
N GLN A 84 -0.07 7.35 -0.28
CA GLN A 84 0.94 6.83 -1.21
C GLN A 84 0.30 6.22 -2.46
N LEU A 85 -0.73 5.39 -2.28
CA LEU A 85 -1.48 4.80 -3.41
C LEU A 85 -2.11 5.88 -4.29
N ALA A 86 -2.72 6.92 -3.70
CA ALA A 86 -3.29 8.04 -4.44
C ALA A 86 -2.21 8.81 -5.24
N ALA A 87 -1.03 9.00 -4.65
CA ALA A 87 0.08 9.65 -5.34
C ALA A 87 0.58 8.83 -6.54
N ILE A 88 0.71 7.52 -6.41
CA ILE A 88 1.15 6.63 -7.51
C ILE A 88 0.09 6.57 -8.61
N THR A 89 -1.18 6.43 -8.25
CA THR A 89 -2.30 6.35 -9.22
C THR A 89 -2.65 7.66 -9.90
N THR A 90 -2.28 8.82 -9.33
CA THR A 90 -2.47 10.14 -9.97
C THR A 90 -1.30 10.52 -10.90
N ASN A 91 -0.11 9.95 -10.65
CA ASN A 91 1.10 10.24 -11.43
C ASN A 91 1.28 9.30 -12.65
N ASN A 92 0.43 8.27 -12.80
CA ASN A 92 0.28 7.46 -14.01
C ASN A 92 -0.97 7.91 -14.77
#